data_AF-A0A1H1N5Q7-F1
#
_entry.id   AF-A0A1H1N5Q7-F1
#
_cell.length_a   1.000
_cell.length_b   1.000
_cell.length_c   1.000
_cell.angle_alpha   90.00
_cell.angle_beta   90.00
_cell.angle_gamma   90.00
#
_symmetry.space_group_name_H-M   'P 1'
#
loop_
_entity.id
_entity.type
_entity.pdbx_description
1 polymer ?
#
loop_
_entity_poly.entity_id
_entity_poly.type
_entity_poly.pdbx_seq_one_letter_code
_entity_poly.pdbx_strand_id
1 'polypeptide(L)'
;MTQIGVDVDGYSVRCIGPATIETMPTPDGPLLVRGATRVVDDDGDDHRVQRPVVAVCRCGTSTRPPWCDGMHKLLQNRDRQRQNDRADR
;
A
#
# COMPACT_ATOMS: atom_id res chain seq x y z
N MET A 1 -6.93 -16.42 15.40
CA MET A 1 -6.84 -15.28 14.46
C MET A 1 -5.37 -14.98 14.28
N THR A 2 -4.91 -14.88 13.04
CA THR A 2 -3.52 -14.54 12.69
C THR A 2 -3.41 -13.03 12.51
N GLN A 3 -2.27 -12.47 12.92
CA GLN A 3 -1.95 -11.07 12.66
C GLN A 3 -0.50 -10.93 12.19
N ILE A 4 -0.25 -10.00 11.28
CA ILE A 4 1.10 -9.58 10.88
C ILE A 4 1.18 -8.05 10.92
N GLY A 5 2.27 -7.52 11.47
CA GLY A 5 2.61 -6.11 11.36
C GLY A 5 3.45 -5.90 10.10
N VAL A 6 3.15 -4.87 9.34
CA VAL A 6 3.91 -4.49 8.16
C VAL A 6 4.26 -3.01 8.27
N ASP A 7 5.56 -2.72 8.22
CA ASP A 7 6.04 -1.37 8.01
C ASP A 7 6.10 -1.10 6.51
N VAL A 8 5.39 -0.06 6.08
CA VAL A 8 5.34 0.41 4.69
C VAL A 8 5.86 1.83 4.66
N ASP A 9 7.20 1.94 4.62
CA ASP A 9 7.93 3.19 4.42
C ASP A 9 7.56 4.25 5.50
N GLY A 10 7.47 3.82 6.76
CA GLY A 10 7.14 4.66 7.92
C GLY A 10 5.64 4.73 8.28
N TYR A 11 4.78 4.10 7.49
CA TYR A 11 3.37 3.85 7.80
C TYR A 11 3.23 2.40 8.27
N SER A 12 2.66 2.15 9.46
CA SER A 12 2.51 0.78 9.95
C SER A 12 1.09 0.28 9.79
N VAL A 13 0.91 -0.91 9.22
CA VAL A 13 -0.39 -1.57 9.14
C VAL A 13 -0.36 -2.93 9.81
N ARG A 14 -1.43 -3.28 10.49
CA ARG A 14 -1.65 -4.59 11.09
C ARG A 14 -2.71 -5.34 10.31
N CYS A 15 -2.28 -6.36 9.56
CA CYS A 15 -3.18 -7.20 8.80
C CYS A 15 -3.67 -8.36 9.68
N ILE A 16 -4.98 -8.57 9.75
CA ILE A 16 -5.62 -9.59 10.59
C ILE A 16 -6.47 -10.50 9.71
N GLY A 17 -6.39 -11.81 9.93
CA GLY A 17 -7.07 -12.82 9.11
C GLY A 17 -7.35 -14.12 9.85
N PRO A 18 -8.21 -14.99 9.29
CA PRO A 18 -8.57 -16.27 9.90
C PRO A 18 -7.48 -17.35 9.72
N ALA A 19 -6.57 -17.17 8.76
CA ALA A 19 -5.56 -18.14 8.37
C ALA A 19 -4.22 -17.45 8.02
N THR A 20 -3.45 -18.01 7.10
CA THR A 20 -2.19 -17.43 6.59
C THR A 20 -2.45 -16.09 5.90
N ILE A 21 -1.63 -15.10 6.24
CA ILE A 21 -1.61 -13.79 5.59
C ILE A 21 -0.30 -13.68 4.82
N GLU A 22 -0.38 -13.33 3.55
CA GLU A 22 0.79 -13.16 2.68
C GLU A 22 0.90 -11.71 2.24
N THR A 23 2.13 -11.20 2.21
CA THR A 23 2.44 -9.83 1.79
C THR A 23 3.44 -9.86 0.65
N MET A 24 3.12 -9.16 -0.44
CA MET A 24 3.98 -9.09 -1.62
C MET A 24 4.18 -7.62 -2.02
N PRO A 25 5.35 -7.02 -1.77
CA PRO A 25 5.64 -5.68 -2.25
C PRO A 25 5.78 -5.71 -3.77
N THR A 26 5.27 -4.67 -4.43
CA THR A 26 5.50 -4.45 -5.87
C THR A 26 6.50 -3.31 -6.06
N PRO A 27 7.39 -3.37 -7.08
CA PRO A 27 8.31 -2.27 -7.39
C PRO A 27 7.55 -0.98 -7.68
N ASP A 28 7.95 0.11 -7.02
CA ASP A 28 7.34 1.44 -7.07
C ASP A 28 5.81 1.45 -6.88
N GLY A 29 5.27 0.40 -6.28
CA GLY A 29 3.84 0.13 -6.24
C GLY A 29 3.35 -0.23 -4.85
N PRO A 30 2.08 -0.62 -4.72
CA PRO A 30 1.50 -0.98 -3.43
C PRO A 30 2.09 -2.27 -2.86
N LEU A 31 1.78 -2.48 -1.58
CA LEU A 31 1.92 -3.78 -0.94
C LEU A 31 0.64 -4.59 -1.18
N LEU A 32 0.75 -5.76 -1.82
CA LEU A 32 -0.38 -6.66 -1.94
C LEU A 32 -0.49 -7.52 -0.69
N VAL A 33 -1.69 -7.55 -0.09
CA VAL A 33 -2.00 -8.34 1.11
C VAL A 33 -3.06 -9.37 0.75
N ARG A 34 -2.79 -10.64 1.02
CA ARG A 34 -3.70 -11.77 0.76
C ARG A 34 -4.16 -12.39 2.07
N GLY A 35 -5.43 -12.80 2.13
CA GLY A 35 -5.98 -13.55 3.27
C GLY A 35 -6.32 -12.72 4.52
N ALA A 36 -6.14 -11.39 4.46
CA ALA A 36 -6.59 -10.48 5.50
C ALA A 36 -8.11 -10.26 5.41
N THR A 37 -8.77 -10.21 6.57
CA THR A 37 -10.17 -9.79 6.72
C THR A 37 -10.29 -8.39 7.33
N ARG A 38 -9.23 -7.89 7.95
CA ARG A 38 -9.11 -6.53 8.48
C ARG A 38 -7.69 -6.01 8.32
N VAL A 39 -7.57 -4.71 8.15
CA VAL A 39 -6.30 -3.97 8.20
C VAL A 39 -6.50 -2.83 9.19
N VAL A 40 -5.67 -2.78 10.23
CA VAL A 40 -5.65 -1.67 11.19
C VAL A 40 -4.47 -0.78 10.85
N ASP A 41 -4.68 0.53 10.71
CA ASP A 41 -3.60 1.49 10.44
C ASP A 41 -2.92 2.00 11.72
N ASP A 42 -2.01 2.96 11.57
CA ASP A 42 -1.25 3.59 12.65
C ASP A 42 -2.11 4.51 13.52
N ASP A 43 -3.14 5.13 12.95
CA ASP A 43 -4.18 5.88 13.66
C ASP A 43 -5.12 4.96 14.48
N GLY A 44 -5.09 3.64 14.20
CA GLY A 44 -5.87 2.64 14.90
C GLY A 44 -7.23 2.35 14.28
N ASP A 45 -7.51 2.88 13.09
CA ASP A 45 -8.76 2.67 12.37
C ASP A 45 -8.82 1.24 11.80
N ASP A 46 -9.96 0.56 12.01
CA ASP A 46 -10.22 -0.81 11.53
C ASP A 46 -10.88 -0.79 10.15
N HIS A 47 -10.11 -1.16 9.14
CA HIS A 47 -10.56 -1.25 7.76
C HIS A 47 -10.93 -2.68 7.39
N ARG A 48 -12.24 -2.93 7.22
CA ARG A 48 -12.74 -4.25 6.80
C ARG A 48 -12.35 -4.58 5.37
N VAL A 49 -11.82 -5.79 5.19
CA VAL A 49 -11.46 -6.35 3.88
C VAL A 49 -12.51 -7.38 3.45
N GLN A 50 -13.08 -7.17 2.27
CA GLN A 50 -14.04 -8.10 1.65
C GLN A 50 -13.46 -8.84 0.45
N ARG A 51 -12.27 -8.45 -0.02
CA ARG A 51 -11.62 -9.04 -1.20
C ARG A 51 -10.52 -10.00 -0.78
N PRO A 52 -10.28 -11.09 -1.52
CA PRO A 52 -9.20 -12.04 -1.21
C PRO A 52 -7.81 -11.40 -1.20
N VAL A 53 -7.63 -10.32 -1.99
CA VAL A 53 -6.41 -9.53 -2.10
C VAL A 53 -6.77 -8.05 -2.04
N VAL A 54 -6.02 -7.29 -1.25
CA VAL A 54 -6.09 -5.83 -1.20
C VAL A 54 -4.71 -5.23 -1.42
N ALA A 55 -4.69 -3.95 -1.81
CA ALA A 55 -3.47 -3.20 -2.08
C ALA A 55 -3.34 -2.09 -1.05
N VAL A 56 -2.32 -2.15 -0.20
CA VAL A 56 -1.98 -1.13 0.79
C VAL A 56 -1.03 -0.12 0.13
N CYS A 57 -1.30 1.17 0.37
CA CYS A 57 -0.50 2.27 -0.15
C CYS A 57 0.89 2.28 0.49
N ARG A 58 1.90 2.59 -0.33
CA ARG A 58 3.29 2.77 0.08
C ARG A 58 3.87 4.13 -0.29
N CYS A 59 3.15 4.90 -1.11
CA CYS A 59 3.64 6.16 -1.66
C CYS A 59 3.24 7.39 -0.84
N GLY A 60 2.46 7.23 0.24
CA GLY A 60 2.04 8.31 1.13
C GLY A 60 1.07 9.33 0.52
N THR A 61 0.62 9.16 -0.72
CA THR A 61 -0.20 10.15 -1.44
C THR A 61 -1.58 9.65 -1.81
N SER A 62 -1.99 8.49 -1.29
CA SER A 62 -3.34 7.99 -1.50
C SER A 62 -4.37 8.96 -0.91
N THR A 63 -5.48 9.14 -1.63
CA THR A 63 -6.66 9.88 -1.16
C THR A 63 -7.57 9.00 -0.30
N ARG A 64 -7.27 7.70 -0.18
CA ARG A 64 -8.05 6.71 0.56
C ARG A 64 -7.14 5.76 1.36
N PRO A 65 -6.27 6.28 2.26
CA PRO A 65 -5.45 5.42 3.13
C PRO A 65 -6.34 4.46 3.95
N PRO A 66 -5.87 3.23 4.27
CA PRO A 66 -4.58 2.62 3.94
C PRO A 66 -4.48 2.16 2.47
N TRP A 67 -5.53 2.32 1.66
CA TRP A 67 -5.65 1.66 0.36
C TRP A 67 -4.88 2.38 -0.74
N CYS A 68 -4.33 1.60 -1.67
CA CYS A 68 -3.79 2.15 -2.91
C CYS A 68 -4.92 2.53 -3.87
N ASP A 69 -4.88 3.75 -4.38
CA ASP A 69 -5.82 4.32 -5.35
C ASP A 69 -5.18 4.63 -6.72
N GLY A 70 -3.89 4.31 -6.88
CA GLY A 70 -3.13 4.52 -8.12
C GLY A 70 -2.31 5.80 -8.18
N MET A 71 -2.35 6.66 -7.15
CA MET A 71 -1.57 7.91 -7.11
C MET A 71 -0.06 7.72 -7.33
N HIS A 72 0.50 6.57 -6.95
CA HIS A 72 1.90 6.21 -7.21
C HIS A 72 2.29 6.31 -8.69
N LYS A 73 1.38 5.97 -9.62
CA LYS A 73 1.65 6.06 -11.07
C LYS A 73 1.77 7.50 -11.54
N LEU A 74 1.00 8.41 -10.94
CA LEU A 74 1.06 9.83 -11.27
C LEU A 74 2.38 10.44 -10.78
N LEU A 75 2.85 10.05 -9.60
CA LEU A 75 4.16 10.46 -9.08
C LEU A 75 5.29 9.99 -10.01
N GLN A 76 5.31 8.70 -10.35
CA GLN A 76 6.31 8.13 -11.28
C GLN A 76 6.33 8.86 -12.63
N ASN A 77 5.16 9.15 -13.21
CA ASN A 77 5.08 9.86 -14.49
C ASN A 77 5.63 11.29 -14.38
N ARG A 78 5.36 11.98 -13.26
CA ARG A 78 5.90 13.33 -13.01
C ARG A 78 7.42 13.30 -12.85
N ASP A 79 7.94 12.32 -12.13
CA ASP A 79 9.39 12.16 -11.93
C ASP A 79 10.10 11.84 -13.25
N ARG A 80 9.51 10.95 -14.06
CA ARG A 80 10.01 10.64 -15.41
C ARG A 80 10.02 11.87 -16.31
N GLN A 81 8.96 12.67 -16.31
CA GLN A 81 8.92 13.90 -17.11
C GLN A 81 10.03 14.88 -16.69
N ARG A 82 10.21 15.10 -15.38
CA ARG A 82 11.28 15.97 -14.87
C ARG A 82 12.67 15.48 -15.26
N GLN A 83 12.89 14.18 -15.32
CA GLN A 83 14.16 13.60 -15.75
C GLN A 83 14.40 13.86 -17.24
N ASN A 84 13.39 13.66 -18.08
CA ASN A 84 13.49 13.97 -19.52
C ASN A 84 13.76 15.45 -19.77
N ASP A 85 13.03 16.36 -19.11
CA ASP A 85 13.20 17.81 -19.25
C ASP A 85 14.62 18.29 -18.86
N ARG A 86 15.31 17.54 -17.98
CA ARG A 86 16.71 17.80 -17.59
C ARG A 86 17.71 17.22 -18.58
N ALA A 87 17.39 16.09 -19.21
CA ALA A 87 18.26 15.44 -20.19
C ALA A 87 18.35 16.23 -21.51
N ASP A 88 17.33 17.02 -21.83
CA ASP A 88 17.26 17.84 -23.05
C ASP A 88 17.94 19.23 -22.91
N ARG A 89 18.57 19.53 -21.76
CA ARG A 89 19.33 20.78 -21.53
C ARG A 89 20.82 20.55 -21.62
#